data_AF-A0A350WZC9-F1
#
_entry.id   AF-A0A350WZC9-F1
#
_cell.length_a   1.000
_cell.length_b   1.000
_cell.length_c   1.000
_cell.angle_alpha   90.00
_cell.angle_beta   90.00
_cell.angle_gamma   90.00
#
_symmetry.space_group_name_H-M   'P 1'
#
loop_
_entity.id
_entity.type
_entity.pdbx_description
1 polymer ?
#
loop_
_entity_poly.entity_id
_entity_poly.type
_entity_poly.pdbx_seq_one_letter_code
_entity_poly.pdbx_strand_id
1 'polypeptide(L)'
;MSSSVNVKGKMTFFLEDQENGEFGIACIVEDYDEQKLSMVYDLIDGQAFLNGVVAGALNQYEGFIANIFVDGYESNLGISTNNLQQGEFMVSRSAWEKICEISEVLVDWGTKASPKQEIQAIYALQRYR
;
A
#
# COMPACT_ATOMS: atom_id res chain seq x y z
N MET A 1 -6.51 -12.42 -10.54
CA MET A 1 -5.28 -13.21 -10.31
C MET A 1 -4.78 -12.79 -8.95
N SER A 2 -4.73 -13.70 -7.97
CA SER A 2 -4.20 -13.41 -6.64
C SER A 2 -2.66 -13.44 -6.74
N SER A 3 -2.02 -12.30 -6.54
CA SER A 3 -0.55 -12.21 -6.55
C SER A 3 -0.05 -12.41 -5.13
N SER A 4 0.82 -13.39 -4.90
CA SER A 4 1.46 -13.63 -3.61
C SER A 4 2.81 -12.93 -3.53
N VAL A 5 3.09 -12.23 -2.43
CA VAL A 5 4.43 -11.67 -2.17
C VAL A 5 5.15 -12.51 -1.12
N ASN A 6 6.42 -12.83 -1.37
CA ASN A 6 7.30 -13.35 -0.34
C ASN A 6 7.96 -12.16 0.36
N VAL A 7 7.54 -11.86 1.59
CA VAL A 7 7.99 -10.67 2.31
C VAL A 7 9.40 -10.90 2.85
N LYS A 8 10.38 -10.26 2.22
CA LYS A 8 11.82 -10.40 2.51
C LYS A 8 12.23 -9.68 3.78
N GLY A 9 11.58 -8.57 4.08
CA GLY A 9 12.06 -7.60 5.05
C GLY A 9 11.17 -6.38 5.16
N LYS A 10 11.70 -5.31 5.75
CA LYS A 10 11.14 -3.96 5.71
C LYS A 10 11.96 -3.04 4.82
N MET A 11 11.29 -2.13 4.14
CA MET A 11 11.89 -1.00 3.43
C MET A 11 11.32 0.29 3.99
N THR A 12 12.18 1.13 4.55
CA THR A 12 11.77 2.40 5.18
C THR A 12 12.29 3.55 4.35
N PHE A 13 11.38 4.32 3.74
CA PHE A 13 11.67 5.53 3.00
C PHE A 13 11.80 6.73 3.94
N PHE A 14 12.74 7.61 3.61
CA PHE A 14 12.98 8.88 4.31
C PHE A 14 13.57 9.93 3.36
N LEU A 15 13.54 11.19 3.79
CA LEU A 15 14.21 12.28 3.09
C LEU A 15 15.68 12.32 3.50
N GLU A 16 16.56 12.42 2.52
CA GLU A 16 18.00 12.55 2.71
C GLU A 16 18.47 13.91 2.21
N ASP A 17 19.20 14.64 3.06
CA ASP A 17 19.86 15.89 2.68
C ASP A 17 20.94 15.60 1.62
N GLN A 18 20.87 16.31 0.50
CA GLN A 18 21.90 16.29 -0.52
C GLN A 18 22.84 17.49 -0.35
N GLU A 19 24.10 17.35 -0.77
CA GLU A 19 25.14 18.40 -0.61
C GLU A 19 24.76 19.73 -1.32
N ASN A 20 23.85 19.69 -2.28
CA ASN A 20 23.36 20.86 -3.03
C ASN A 20 22.20 21.61 -2.33
N GLY A 21 21.76 21.17 -1.15
CA GLY A 21 20.62 21.75 -0.44
C GLY A 21 19.24 21.28 -0.94
N GLU A 22 19.20 20.25 -1.78
CA GLU A 22 17.97 19.56 -2.17
C GLU A 22 17.74 18.34 -1.27
N PHE A 23 16.49 17.86 -1.22
CA PHE A 23 16.14 16.61 -0.53
C PHE A 23 15.97 15.49 -1.55
N GLY A 24 16.71 14.40 -1.36
CA GLY A 24 16.53 13.13 -2.04
C GLY A 24 15.55 12.22 -1.29
N ILE A 25 15.04 11.19 -1.99
CA ILE A 25 14.35 10.08 -1.33
C ILE A 25 15.36 8.92 -1.23
N ALA A 26 15.62 8.49 0.00
CA ALA A 26 16.44 7.33 0.29
C ALA A 26 15.60 6.25 0.98
N CYS A 27 16.13 5.03 1.05
CA CYS A 27 15.53 3.97 1.84
C CYS A 27 16.58 3.11 2.54
N ILE A 28 16.18 2.55 3.68
CA ILE A 28 16.91 1.50 4.40
C ILE A 28 16.12 0.21 4.26
N VAL A 29 16.84 -0.89 4.05
CA VAL A 29 16.28 -2.23 3.93
C VAL A 29 16.76 -3.07 5.11
N GLU A 30 15.82 -3.74 5.77
CA GLU A 30 16.08 -4.66 6.88
C GLU A 30 15.51 -6.03 6.52
N ASP A 31 16.38 -7.04 6.38
CA ASP A 31 15.95 -8.41 6.09
C ASP A 31 15.34 -9.07 7.33
N TYR A 32 14.32 -9.89 7.11
CA TYR A 32 13.83 -10.80 8.13
C TYR A 32 14.66 -12.10 8.11
N ASP A 33 15.00 -12.62 9.29
CA ASP A 33 15.48 -14.00 9.40
C ASP A 33 14.47 -14.95 8.74
N GLU A 34 14.97 -15.99 8.05
CA GLU A 34 14.29 -16.84 7.04
C GLU A 34 12.99 -17.60 7.48
N GLN A 35 12.34 -17.20 8.56
CA GLN A 35 11.04 -17.72 8.98
C GLN A 35 9.96 -16.64 8.89
N LYS A 36 9.49 -16.34 7.68
CA LYS A 36 8.26 -15.53 7.52
C LYS A 36 7.16 -16.33 6.81
N LEU A 37 6.01 -16.37 7.48
CA LEU A 37 4.76 -16.98 7.02
C LEU A 37 4.41 -16.46 5.61
N SER A 38 4.11 -17.37 4.68
CA SER A 38 3.54 -17.01 3.38
C SER A 38 2.09 -16.55 3.59
N MET A 39 1.89 -15.24 3.75
CA MET A 39 0.55 -14.66 3.70
C MET A 39 0.13 -14.52 2.23
N VAL A 40 -1.10 -14.91 1.93
CA VAL A 40 -1.69 -14.70 0.61
C VAL A 40 -2.41 -13.36 0.67
N TYR A 41 -1.97 -12.43 -0.18
CA TYR A 41 -2.55 -11.11 -0.31
C TYR A 41 -3.29 -11.00 -1.65
N ASP A 42 -4.32 -10.16 -1.71
CA ASP A 42 -4.93 -9.74 -2.97
C ASP A 42 -4.28 -8.43 -3.42
N LEU A 43 -3.12 -8.56 -4.06
CA LEU A 43 -2.29 -7.40 -4.41
C LEU A 43 -2.69 -6.75 -5.73
N ILE A 44 -2.68 -5.42 -5.73
CA ILE A 44 -2.83 -4.57 -6.90
C ILE A 44 -1.45 -4.06 -7.30
N ASP A 45 -1.11 -4.17 -8.58
CA ASP A 45 0.09 -3.54 -9.14
C ASP A 45 0.09 -2.01 -8.87
N GLY A 46 1.24 -1.44 -8.53
CA GLY A 46 1.36 -0.04 -8.12
C GLY A 46 0.89 0.97 -9.16
N GLN A 47 1.06 0.67 -10.45
CA GLN A 47 0.55 1.52 -11.53
C GLN A 47 -0.96 1.35 -11.71
N ALA A 48 -1.47 0.12 -11.62
CA ALA A 48 -2.90 -0.16 -11.64
C ALA A 48 -3.63 0.50 -10.46
N PHE A 49 -3.03 0.46 -9.27
CA PHE A 49 -3.50 1.14 -8.07
C PHE A 49 -3.59 2.66 -8.30
N LEU A 50 -2.52 3.29 -8.78
CA LEU A 50 -2.52 4.72 -9.06
C LEU A 50 -3.61 5.11 -10.08
N ASN A 51 -3.77 4.32 -11.14
CA ASN A 51 -4.82 4.53 -12.13
C ASN A 51 -6.22 4.46 -11.50
N GLY A 52 -6.45 3.52 -10.58
CA GLY A 52 -7.68 3.42 -9.80
C GLY A 52 -7.93 4.66 -8.94
N VAL A 53 -6.89 5.20 -8.29
CA VAL A 53 -6.99 6.43 -7.49
C VAL A 53 -7.31 7.65 -8.34
N VAL A 54 -6.63 7.80 -9.48
CA VAL A 54 -6.84 8.91 -10.42
C VAL A 54 -8.24 8.85 -11.04
N ALA A 55 -8.73 7.66 -11.36
CA ALA A 55 -10.09 7.44 -11.83
C ALA A 55 -11.16 7.61 -10.74
N GLY A 56 -10.76 7.72 -9.47
CA GLY A 56 -11.65 7.87 -8.31
C GLY A 56 -12.24 6.56 -7.78
N ALA A 57 -11.91 5.42 -8.38
CA ALA A 57 -12.38 4.10 -7.97
C ALA A 57 -11.69 3.57 -6.70
N LEU A 58 -10.52 4.11 -6.36
CA LEU A 58 -9.82 3.86 -5.10
C LEU A 58 -9.65 5.20 -4.38
N ASN A 59 -10.39 5.39 -3.29
CA ASN A 59 -10.37 6.65 -2.56
C ASN A 59 -10.46 6.42 -1.06
N GLN A 60 -10.20 7.49 -0.30
CA GLN A 60 -10.18 7.48 1.16
C GLN A 60 -11.49 7.03 1.84
N TYR A 61 -12.61 7.07 1.13
CA TYR A 61 -13.93 6.71 1.65
C TYR A 61 -14.24 5.23 1.45
N GLU A 62 -13.78 4.62 0.35
CA GLU A 62 -14.10 3.25 -0.03
C GLU A 62 -13.14 2.21 0.55
N GLY A 63 -11.94 2.63 0.94
CA GLY A 63 -10.95 1.70 1.47
C GLY A 63 -9.77 2.35 2.15
N PHE A 64 -8.76 1.53 2.36
CA PHE A 64 -7.49 1.92 2.94
C PHE A 64 -6.35 1.06 2.42
N ILE A 65 -5.16 1.65 2.32
CA ILE A 65 -3.91 0.92 2.12
C ILE A 65 -3.64 0.12 3.39
N ALA A 66 -3.67 -1.21 3.30
CA ALA A 66 -3.32 -2.11 4.39
C ALA A 66 -1.80 -2.26 4.47
N ASN A 67 -1.19 -2.60 3.34
CA ASN A 67 0.26 -2.73 3.19
C ASN A 67 0.70 -2.28 1.79
N ILE A 68 1.94 -1.80 1.69
CA ILE A 68 2.63 -1.62 0.41
C ILE A 68 3.89 -2.45 0.45
N PHE A 69 4.18 -3.14 -0.64
CA PHE A 69 5.41 -3.88 -0.84
C PHE A 69 6.20 -3.26 -1.98
N VAL A 70 7.50 -3.05 -1.77
CA VAL A 70 8.43 -2.57 -2.79
C VAL A 70 9.55 -3.60 -2.92
N ASP A 71 9.71 -4.19 -4.11
CA ASP A 71 10.68 -5.23 -4.41
C ASP A 71 10.64 -6.44 -3.44
N GLY A 72 9.46 -6.72 -2.88
CA GLY A 72 9.22 -7.77 -1.89
C GLY A 72 9.46 -7.37 -0.43
N TYR A 73 9.72 -6.10 -0.15
CA TYR A 73 9.87 -5.57 1.22
C TYR A 73 8.61 -4.83 1.64
N GLU A 74 8.14 -5.08 2.87
CA GLU A 74 7.04 -4.32 3.46
C GLU A 74 7.49 -2.87 3.70
N SER A 75 6.73 -1.92 3.17
CA SER A 75 7.15 -0.53 3.04
C SER A 75 6.27 0.45 3.81
N ASN A 76 6.88 1.52 4.31
CA ASN A 76 6.17 2.67 4.88
C ASN A 76 5.69 3.68 3.81
N LEU A 77 5.91 3.39 2.52
CA LEU A 77 5.52 4.24 1.40
C LEU A 77 4.03 4.60 1.49
N GLY A 78 3.71 5.84 1.19
CA GLY A 78 2.36 6.36 1.13
C GLY A 78 2.17 7.23 -0.10
N ILE A 79 0.93 7.56 -0.40
CA ILE A 79 0.61 8.44 -1.53
C ILE A 79 -0.28 9.58 -1.07
N SER A 80 0.03 10.77 -1.57
CA SER A 80 -0.80 11.96 -1.45
C SER A 80 -1.21 12.45 -2.84
N THR A 81 -2.47 12.23 -3.17
CA THR A 81 -3.14 12.71 -4.39
C THR A 81 -4.50 13.32 -4.02
N ASN A 82 -5.15 13.99 -4.98
CA ASN A 82 -6.43 14.66 -4.78
C ASN A 82 -7.52 13.77 -4.13
N ASN A 83 -7.48 12.44 -4.34
CA ASN A 83 -8.53 11.52 -3.91
C ASN A 83 -8.10 10.54 -2.80
N LEU A 84 -6.81 10.57 -2.43
CA LEU A 84 -6.25 9.63 -1.45
C LEU A 84 -5.00 10.22 -0.77
N GLN A 85 -5.01 10.24 0.56
CA GLN A 85 -3.88 10.62 1.40
C GLN A 85 -3.70 9.55 2.48
N GLN A 86 -2.83 8.57 2.22
CA GLN A 86 -2.63 7.40 3.09
C GLN A 86 -1.20 6.88 3.03
N GLY A 87 -0.79 6.18 4.09
CA GLY A 87 0.58 5.71 4.32
C GLY A 87 1.39 6.65 5.20
N GLU A 88 2.62 6.26 5.55
CA GLU A 88 3.47 7.00 6.48
C GLU A 88 4.39 7.98 5.74
N PHE A 89 5.12 7.49 4.74
CA PHE A 89 5.99 8.30 3.88
C PHE A 89 5.23 8.73 2.62
N MET A 90 4.45 9.80 2.73
CA MET A 90 3.60 10.29 1.64
C MET A 90 4.41 10.89 0.50
N VAL A 91 4.31 10.29 -0.69
CA VAL A 91 4.87 10.85 -1.92
C VAL A 91 3.79 11.47 -2.80
N SER A 92 4.21 12.40 -3.66
CA SER A 92 3.34 12.93 -4.71
C SER A 92 3.02 11.86 -5.75
N ARG A 93 1.99 12.09 -6.56
CA ARG A 93 1.69 11.25 -7.73
C ARG A 93 2.92 11.04 -8.63
N SER A 94 3.64 12.10 -8.97
CA SER A 94 4.79 12.01 -9.88
C SER A 94 5.96 11.23 -9.28
N ALA A 95 6.15 11.30 -7.97
CA ALA A 95 7.14 10.49 -7.27
C ALA A 95 6.70 9.00 -7.21
N TRP A 96 5.41 8.73 -7.01
CA TRP A 96 4.87 7.37 -7.09
C TRP A 96 5.09 6.73 -8.47
N GLU A 97 4.78 7.45 -9.56
CA GLU A 97 5.00 7.00 -10.94
C GLU A 97 6.48 6.61 -11.15
N LYS A 98 7.42 7.47 -10.72
CA LYS A 98 8.85 7.19 -10.81
C LYS A 98 9.28 5.96 -10.00
N ILE A 99 8.73 5.75 -8.81
CA ILE A 99 9.03 4.55 -8.00
C ILE A 99 8.55 3.29 -8.74
N CYS A 100 7.36 3.32 -9.35
CA CYS A 100 6.84 2.20 -10.14
C CYS A 100 7.64 1.92 -11.42
N GLU A 101 8.36 2.91 -11.96
CA GLU A 101 9.25 2.72 -13.13
C GLU A 101 10.53 1.96 -12.76
N ILE A 102 11.01 2.06 -11.51
CA ILE A 102 12.30 1.51 -11.08
C ILE A 102 12.19 0.30 -10.16
N SER A 103 11.03 0.10 -9.52
CA SER A 103 10.79 -0.95 -8.54
C SER A 103 9.43 -1.62 -8.76
N GLU A 104 9.33 -2.88 -8.38
CA GLU A 104 8.04 -3.57 -8.31
C GLU A 104 7.27 -3.07 -7.08
N VAL A 105 6.14 -2.40 -7.31
CA VAL A 105 5.26 -1.93 -6.24
C VAL A 105 3.98 -2.75 -6.24
N LEU A 106 3.64 -3.33 -5.08
CA LEU A 106 2.41 -4.08 -4.87
C LEU A 106 1.65 -3.48 -3.69
N VAL A 107 0.36 -3.25 -3.87
CA VAL A 107 -0.50 -2.61 -2.87
C VAL A 107 -1.55 -3.61 -2.40
N ASP A 108 -1.58 -3.86 -1.10
CA ASP A 108 -2.70 -4.52 -0.44
C ASP A 108 -3.76 -3.48 -0.06
N TRP A 109 -4.90 -3.53 -0.73
CA TRP A 109 -5.99 -2.58 -0.55
C TRP A 109 -7.15 -3.22 0.23
N GLY A 110 -7.38 -2.72 1.44
CA GLY A 110 -8.54 -3.07 2.24
C GLY A 110 -9.78 -2.29 1.83
N THR A 111 -10.91 -2.97 1.68
CA THR A 111 -12.21 -2.28 1.52
C THR A 111 -12.80 -1.96 2.89
N LYS A 112 -13.36 -0.76 3.04
CA LYS A 112 -14.19 -0.45 4.20
C LYS A 112 -15.54 -1.12 3.98
N ALA A 113 -15.97 -1.97 4.90
CA ALA A 113 -17.30 -2.55 4.83
C ALA A 113 -18.33 -1.41 4.79
N SER A 114 -19.25 -1.45 3.83
CA SER A 114 -20.35 -0.49 3.86
C SER A 114 -21.19 -0.75 5.12
N PRO A 115 -21.80 0.29 5.74
CA PRO A 115 -22.70 0.09 6.89
C PRO A 115 -23.82 -0.94 6.62
N LYS A 116 -24.24 -1.11 5.36
CA LYS A 116 -25.20 -2.14 4.94
C LYS A 116 -24.64 -3.57 5.09
N GLN A 117 -23.36 -3.78 4.80
CA GLN A 117 -22.71 -5.09 4.93
C GLN A 117 -22.44 -5.43 6.41
N GLU A 118 -22.08 -4.46 7.24
CA GLU A 118 -21.97 -4.66 8.69
C GLU A 118 -23.32 -5.03 9.33
N ILE A 119 -24.40 -4.31 8.96
CA ILE A 119 -25.75 -4.62 9.45
C ILE A 119 -26.19 -6.02 9.02
N GLN A 120 -25.94 -6.43 7.77
CA GLN A 120 -26.25 -7.80 7.32
C GLN A 120 -25.41 -8.86 8.02
N ALA A 121 -24.14 -8.60 8.30
CA ALA A 121 -23.28 -9.51 9.07
C ALA A 121 -23.77 -9.66 10.52
N ILE A 122 -24.20 -8.56 11.16
CA ILE A 122 -24.80 -8.57 12.50
C ILE A 122 -26.11 -9.40 12.51
N TYR A 123 -27.01 -9.18 11.55
CA TYR A 123 -28.25 -9.96 11.45
C TYR A 123 -27.99 -11.44 11.15
N ALA A 124 -26.98 -11.77 10.36
CA ALA A 124 -26.59 -13.15 10.09
C ALA A 124 -26.08 -13.84 11.37
N LEU A 125 -25.27 -13.17 12.19
CA LEU A 125 -24.75 -13.70 13.46
C LEU A 125 -25.85 -13.85 14.54
N GLN A 126 -26.86 -12.99 14.54
CA GLN A 126 -28.00 -13.09 15.46
C GLN A 126 -28.97 -14.24 15.10
N ARG A 127 -28.97 -14.73 13.86
CA ARG A 127 -29.79 -15.88 13.42
C ARG A 127 -29.24 -17.25 13.81
N TYR A 128 -28.00 -17.32 14.29
CA TYR A 128 -27.36 -18.55 14.78
C TYR A 128 -27.32 -18.65 16.31
N ARG A 129 -28.06 -17.78 17.02
CA ARG A 129 -28.35 -17.91 18.46
C ARG A 129 -29.81 -18.30 18.65
#